data_AF-A0A947PDS0-F1
#
_entry.id   AF-A0A947PDS0-F1
#
_cell.length_a   1.000
_cell.length_b   1.000
_cell.length_c   1.000
_cell.angle_alpha   90.00
_cell.angle_beta   90.00
_cell.angle_gamma   90.00
#
_symmetry.space_group_name_H-M   'P 1'
#
loop_
_entity.id
_entity.type
_entity.pdbx_description
1 polymer ?
#
loop_
_entity_poly.entity_id
_entity_poly.type
_entity_poly.pdbx_seq_one_letter_code
_entity_poly.pdbx_strand_id
1 'polypeptide(L)'
;MTFETDDEVCPARADDGARAGSAQDPIILKARRLQTLIGRRRALFPEPAMADASMMVMLTLFLAECEDQPLTGTALAHKGGLAVTQASEVVAALDRAGLVRVGGLHEGSALPGQGQAGAGLEATKLGLTPMGSARMRSYLGDYPAI
;
A
#
# COMPACT_ATOMS: atom_id res chain seq x y z
N MET A 1 1.20 28.94 54.85
CA MET A 1 1.96 29.56 53.74
C MET A 1 3.43 29.27 53.99
N THR A 2 4.01 28.37 53.21
CA THR A 2 5.37 28.43 52.66
C THR A 2 5.45 27.28 51.65
N PHE A 3 5.73 27.63 50.39
CA PHE A 3 5.91 26.72 49.27
C PHE A 3 7.40 26.39 49.19
N GLU A 4 7.74 25.11 49.11
CA GLU A 4 9.02 24.66 48.56
C GLU A 4 8.71 23.67 47.43
N THR A 5 8.90 24.18 46.22
CA THR A 5 9.01 23.46 44.96
C THR A 5 10.37 22.77 44.90
N ASP A 6 10.37 21.46 44.66
CA ASP A 6 11.53 20.81 44.05
C ASP A 6 11.10 20.01 42.83
N ASP A 7 11.93 20.19 41.82
CA ASP A 7 11.67 20.10 40.40
C ASP A 7 12.41 18.85 39.92
N GLU A 8 11.70 17.74 39.75
CA GLU A 8 12.21 16.61 38.96
C GLU A 8 11.33 16.44 37.73
N VAL A 9 11.53 17.38 36.81
CA VAL A 9 11.30 17.20 35.38
C VAL A 9 12.16 16.01 34.94
N CYS A 10 11.55 14.84 34.81
CA CYS A 10 12.13 13.75 34.03
C CYS A 10 12.26 14.23 32.58
N PRO A 11 13.48 14.40 32.03
CA PRO A 11 13.62 14.80 30.64
C PRO A 11 13.10 13.67 29.75
N ALA A 12 12.25 14.08 28.81
CA ALA A 12 11.78 13.27 27.69
C ALA A 12 12.97 12.52 27.07
N ARG A 13 12.92 11.19 27.12
CA ARG A 13 13.71 10.37 26.21
C ARG A 13 13.17 10.63 24.81
N ALA A 14 13.84 11.54 24.12
CA ALA A 14 13.94 11.49 22.67
C ALA A 14 14.61 10.15 22.34
N ASP A 15 13.81 9.12 22.09
CA ASP A 15 14.30 7.97 21.35
C ASP A 15 14.43 8.40 19.89
N ASP A 16 15.65 8.86 19.66
CA ASP A 16 16.27 9.19 18.41
C ASP A 16 16.11 8.04 17.40
N GLY A 17 16.14 8.41 16.13
CA GLY A 17 15.73 7.54 15.04
C GLY A 17 16.51 6.24 14.98
N ALA A 18 15.85 5.13 15.31
CA ALA A 18 16.19 3.83 14.76
C ALA A 18 15.79 3.81 13.28
N ARG A 19 16.53 4.55 12.45
CA ARG A 19 16.59 4.33 11.01
C ARG A 19 17.26 2.96 10.86
N ALA A 20 16.44 1.91 10.92
CA ALA A 20 16.83 0.52 10.72
C ALA A 20 17.30 0.34 9.27
N GLY A 21 18.53 0.78 9.00
CA GLY A 21 19.25 0.47 7.79
C GLY A 21 19.72 -0.99 7.82
N SER A 22 19.29 -1.75 6.81
CA SER A 22 19.91 -2.99 6.30
C SER A 22 19.66 -4.33 6.99
N ALA A 23 18.47 -4.54 7.55
CA ALA A 23 17.80 -5.84 7.41
C ALA A 23 16.49 -5.54 6.67
N GLN A 24 16.23 -6.18 5.53
CA GLN A 24 14.93 -6.01 4.88
C GLN A 24 13.84 -6.33 5.90
N ASP A 25 12.95 -5.37 6.15
CA ASP A 25 11.83 -5.55 7.09
C ASP A 25 11.14 -6.89 6.74
N PRO A 26 11.00 -7.83 7.71
CA PRO A 26 10.44 -9.15 7.44
C PRO A 26 9.09 -9.09 6.72
N ILE A 27 8.32 -8.01 6.90
CA ILE A 27 7.04 -7.82 6.20
C ILE A 27 7.23 -7.55 4.70
N ILE A 28 8.27 -6.82 4.31
CA ILE A 28 8.60 -6.51 2.91
C ILE A 28 9.06 -7.79 2.20
N LEU A 29 9.91 -8.58 2.87
CA LEU A 29 10.39 -9.85 2.30
C LEU A 29 9.23 -10.83 2.08
N LYS A 30 8.30 -10.92 3.03
CA LYS A 30 7.07 -11.69 2.89
C LYS A 30 6.18 -11.20 1.76
N ALA A 31 5.96 -9.89 1.67
CA ALA A 31 5.17 -9.30 0.59
C ALA A 31 5.76 -9.61 -0.79
N ARG A 32 7.09 -9.49 -0.96
CA ARG A 32 7.79 -9.85 -2.21
C ARG A 32 7.71 -11.34 -2.52
N ARG A 33 7.87 -12.21 -1.52
CA ARG A 33 7.75 -13.66 -1.68
C ARG A 33 6.33 -14.03 -2.14
N LEU A 34 5.32 -13.45 -1.51
CA LEU A 34 3.93 -13.68 -1.90
C LEU A 34 3.61 -13.17 -3.30
N GLN A 35 4.07 -11.97 -3.65
CA GLN A 35 3.92 -11.41 -5.00
C GLN A 35 4.53 -12.35 -6.06
N THR A 36 5.70 -12.92 -5.77
CA THR A 36 6.35 -13.92 -6.63
C THR A 36 5.51 -15.20 -6.78
N LEU A 37 4.96 -15.72 -5.68
CA LEU A 37 4.13 -16.92 -5.70
C LEU A 37 2.83 -16.72 -6.50
N ILE A 38 2.18 -15.57 -6.34
CA ILE A 38 0.97 -15.23 -7.11
C ILE A 38 1.31 -15.05 -8.59
N GLY A 39 2.44 -14.40 -8.91
CA GLY A 39 2.92 -14.30 -10.28
C GLY A 39 3.14 -15.66 -10.94
N ARG A 40 3.78 -16.60 -10.23
CA ARG A 40 3.95 -17.99 -10.70
C ARG A 40 2.63 -18.71 -10.87
N ARG A 41 1.69 -18.56 -9.94
CA ARG A 41 0.35 -19.15 -10.04
C ARG A 41 -0.36 -18.63 -11.29
N ARG A 42 -0.38 -17.32 -11.52
CA ARG A 42 -1.01 -16.72 -12.70
C ARG A 42 -0.38 -17.18 -14.02
N ALA A 43 0.92 -17.48 -14.04
CA ALA A 43 1.57 -18.03 -15.24
C ALA A 43 1.17 -19.48 -15.54
N LEU A 44 0.84 -20.27 -14.50
CA LEU A 44 0.45 -21.67 -14.64
C LEU A 44 -1.05 -21.85 -14.89
N PHE A 45 -1.89 -20.91 -14.45
CA PHE A 45 -3.33 -20.97 -14.59
C PHE A 45 -3.82 -19.86 -15.53
N PRO A 46 -4.22 -20.19 -16.78
CA PRO A 46 -4.61 -19.21 -17.79
C PRO A 46 -5.92 -18.48 -17.46
N GLU A 47 -6.74 -19.04 -16.57
CA GLU A 47 -7.89 -18.36 -16.01
C GLU A 47 -7.50 -17.72 -14.67
N PRO A 48 -7.24 -16.40 -14.63
CA PRO A 48 -6.83 -15.75 -13.40
C PRO A 48 -8.01 -15.76 -12.43
N ALA A 49 -7.84 -16.41 -11.27
CA ALA A 49 -8.75 -16.17 -10.15
C ALA A 49 -8.79 -14.66 -9.88
N MET A 50 -9.99 -14.04 -9.85
CA MET A 50 -10.11 -12.58 -9.68
C MET A 50 -9.39 -12.06 -8.42
N ALA A 51 -9.27 -12.91 -7.40
CA ALA A 51 -8.50 -12.63 -6.19
C ALA A 51 -7.01 -12.36 -6.47
N ASP A 52 -6.42 -12.99 -7.48
CA ASP A 52 -4.98 -12.88 -7.77
C ASP A 52 -4.63 -11.49 -8.31
N ALA A 53 -5.47 -10.93 -9.19
CA ALA A 53 -5.24 -9.59 -9.71
C ALA A 53 -5.37 -8.54 -8.61
N SER A 54 -6.41 -8.67 -7.77
CA SER A 54 -6.63 -7.81 -6.61
C SER A 54 -5.47 -7.87 -5.61
N MET A 55 -4.99 -9.09 -5.32
CA MET A 55 -3.87 -9.29 -4.41
C MET A 55 -2.55 -8.76 -4.98
N MET A 56 -2.31 -8.94 -6.29
CA MET A 56 -1.15 -8.35 -6.97
C MET A 56 -1.17 -6.82 -6.91
N VAL A 57 -2.32 -6.18 -7.13
CA VAL A 57 -2.44 -4.72 -6.99
C VAL A 57 -2.14 -4.29 -5.55
N MET A 58 -2.78 -4.91 -4.56
CA MET A 58 -2.59 -4.56 -3.15
C MET A 58 -1.14 -4.75 -2.69
N LEU A 59 -0.48 -5.86 -3.06
CA LEU A 59 0.93 -6.11 -2.74
C LEU A 59 1.87 -5.12 -3.42
N THR A 60 1.60 -4.77 -4.68
CA THR A 60 2.45 -3.83 -5.42
C THR A 60 2.36 -2.42 -4.83
N LEU A 61 1.16 -1.99 -4.43
CA LEU A 61 0.96 -0.72 -3.73
C LEU A 61 1.57 -0.74 -2.32
N PHE A 62 1.44 -1.85 -1.59
CA PHE A 62 2.02 -2.00 -0.26
C PHE A 62 3.56 -1.93 -0.28
N LEU A 63 4.20 -2.62 -1.25
CA LEU A 63 5.64 -2.56 -1.42
C LEU A 63 6.11 -1.16 -1.78
N ALA A 64 5.37 -0.47 -2.65
CA ALA A 64 5.66 0.91 -3.01
C ALA A 64 5.50 1.88 -1.83
N GLU A 65 4.49 1.68 -0.97
CA GLU A 65 4.35 2.42 0.29
C GLU A 65 5.55 2.19 1.22
N CYS A 66 5.99 0.93 1.38
CA CYS A 66 7.15 0.60 2.22
C CYS A 66 8.47 1.18 1.67
N GLU A 67 8.56 1.36 0.37
CA GLU A 67 9.73 1.90 -0.34
C GLU A 67 9.62 3.42 -0.56
N ASP A 68 8.56 4.07 -0.05
CA ASP A 68 8.22 5.49 -0.29
C ASP A 68 8.25 5.88 -1.78
N GLN A 69 7.82 4.95 -2.64
CA GLN A 69 7.83 5.12 -4.09
C GLN A 69 6.41 5.42 -4.60
N PRO A 70 6.15 6.60 -5.20
CA PRO A 70 4.85 6.87 -5.81
C PRO A 70 4.63 5.97 -7.03
N LEU A 71 3.43 5.39 -7.15
CA LEU A 71 3.03 4.60 -8.32
C LEU A 71 1.96 5.30 -9.15
N THR A 72 2.12 5.24 -10.46
CA THR A 72 1.06 5.54 -11.44
C THR A 72 0.34 4.27 -11.85
N GLY A 73 -0.80 4.37 -12.54
CA GLY A 73 -1.53 3.21 -13.05
C GLY A 73 -0.71 2.35 -14.01
N THR A 74 0.11 2.92 -14.89
CA THR A 74 1.00 2.14 -15.77
C THR A 74 2.11 1.46 -15.01
N ALA A 75 2.74 2.17 -14.08
CA ALA A 75 3.79 1.60 -13.26
C ALA A 75 3.25 0.44 -12.41
N LEU A 76 2.02 0.57 -11.89
CA LEU A 76 1.31 -0.49 -11.19
C LEU A 76 1.04 -1.69 -12.10
N ALA A 77 0.47 -1.47 -13.29
CA ALA A 77 0.16 -2.54 -14.24
C ALA A 77 1.44 -3.30 -14.65
N HIS A 78 2.50 -2.56 -14.97
CA HIS A 78 3.79 -3.12 -15.34
C HIS A 78 4.43 -3.92 -14.20
N LYS A 79 4.55 -3.33 -13.00
CA LYS A 79 5.14 -4.02 -11.83
C LYS A 79 4.29 -5.21 -11.37
N GLY A 80 2.98 -5.13 -11.51
CA GLY A 80 2.04 -6.20 -11.17
C GLY A 80 1.93 -7.30 -12.23
N GLY A 81 2.55 -7.14 -13.41
CA GLY A 81 2.39 -8.06 -14.52
C GLY A 81 0.93 -8.19 -14.99
N LEU A 82 0.19 -7.08 -14.97
CA LEU A 82 -1.23 -7.02 -15.32
C LEU A 82 -1.43 -6.25 -16.62
N ALA A 83 -2.45 -6.63 -17.39
CA ALA A 83 -2.93 -5.77 -18.46
C ALA A 83 -3.47 -4.46 -17.86
N VAL A 84 -3.23 -3.32 -18.53
CA VAL A 84 -3.66 -1.99 -18.04
C VAL A 84 -5.17 -1.95 -17.77
N THR A 85 -5.97 -2.56 -18.63
CA THR A 85 -7.44 -2.68 -18.46
C THR A 85 -7.81 -3.46 -17.20
N GLN A 86 -7.17 -4.61 -16.97
CA GLN A 86 -7.38 -5.42 -15.78
C GLN A 86 -6.94 -4.68 -14.50
N ALA A 87 -5.79 -4.01 -14.53
CA ALA A 87 -5.32 -3.20 -13.40
C ALA A 87 -6.31 -2.07 -13.09
N SER A 88 -6.87 -1.42 -14.13
CA SER A 88 -7.88 -0.38 -13.99
C SER A 88 -9.14 -0.86 -13.29
N GLU A 89 -9.72 -1.97 -13.76
CA GLU A 89 -10.94 -2.55 -13.19
C GLU A 89 -10.75 -2.95 -11.74
N VAL A 90 -9.61 -3.54 -11.42
CA VAL A 90 -9.25 -3.95 -10.06
C VAL A 90 -9.05 -2.75 -9.16
N VAL A 91 -8.32 -1.73 -9.61
CA VAL A 91 -8.13 -0.49 -8.85
C VAL A 91 -9.47 0.18 -8.57
N ALA A 92 -10.36 0.28 -9.57
CA ALA A 92 -11.70 0.84 -9.38
C ALA A 92 -12.54 0.01 -8.37
N ALA A 93 -12.40 -1.32 -8.37
CA ALA A 93 -13.07 -2.17 -7.38
C ALA A 93 -12.51 -1.95 -5.96
N LEU A 94 -11.19 -1.82 -5.82
CA LEU A 94 -10.52 -1.60 -4.54
C LEU A 94 -10.74 -0.18 -3.99
N ASP A 95 -10.87 0.81 -4.87
CA ASP A 95 -11.23 2.19 -4.53
C ASP A 95 -12.67 2.25 -3.99
N ARG A 96 -13.63 1.61 -4.67
CA ARG A 96 -15.00 1.44 -4.15
C ARG A 96 -15.07 0.71 -2.81
N ALA A 97 -14.11 -0.19 -2.56
CA ALA A 97 -13.99 -0.89 -1.28
C ALA A 97 -13.24 -0.08 -0.20
N GLY A 98 -12.74 1.11 -0.51
CA GLY A 98 -12.02 1.99 0.42
C GLY A 98 -10.61 1.51 0.78
N LEU A 99 -10.01 0.64 -0.03
CA LEU A 99 -8.69 0.05 0.23
C LEU A 99 -7.56 0.75 -0.52
N VAL A 100 -7.87 1.36 -1.66
CA VAL A 100 -6.94 2.09 -2.52
C VAL A 100 -7.44 3.52 -2.66
N ARG A 101 -6.51 4.47 -2.77
CA ARG A 101 -6.81 5.86 -3.12
C ARG A 101 -6.31 6.14 -4.52
N VAL A 102 -7.20 6.61 -5.37
CA VAL A 102 -6.88 7.15 -6.69
C VAL A 102 -6.85 8.67 -6.59
N GLY A 103 -5.67 9.30 -6.61
CA GLY A 103 -5.61 10.76 -6.47
C GLY A 103 -4.26 11.39 -6.76
N GLY A 104 -4.26 12.42 -7.60
CA GLY A 104 -3.23 13.44 -7.61
C GLY A 104 -3.19 14.14 -6.24
N LEU A 105 -1.98 14.37 -5.73
CA LEU A 105 -1.74 15.00 -4.43
C LEU A 105 -2.46 16.36 -4.33
N HIS A 106 -3.59 16.42 -3.64
CA HIS A 106 -3.88 17.55 -2.75
C HIS A 106 -4.90 17.17 -1.68
N GLU A 107 -4.52 17.48 -0.45
CA GLU A 107 -5.42 17.62 0.68
C GLU A 107 -6.40 18.75 0.39
N GLY A 108 -7.69 18.53 0.67
CA GLY A 108 -8.72 19.56 0.63
C GLY A 108 -9.44 19.70 -0.71
N SER A 109 -10.75 19.39 -0.68
CA SER A 109 -11.74 19.68 -1.73
C SER A 109 -11.86 18.67 -2.88
N ALA A 110 -12.64 17.62 -2.65
CA ALA A 110 -13.83 17.31 -3.45
C ALA A 110 -14.55 16.08 -2.86
N LEU A 111 -15.88 16.16 -2.77
CA LEU A 111 -16.73 15.03 -2.39
C LEU A 111 -16.51 13.81 -3.31
N PRO A 112 -16.73 12.58 -2.82
CA PRO A 112 -16.56 11.37 -3.61
C PRO A 112 -17.76 11.22 -4.54
N GLY A 113 -17.63 11.65 -5.78
CA GLY A 113 -18.67 11.46 -6.78
C GLY A 113 -18.53 12.46 -7.91
N GLN A 114 -18.24 11.94 -9.10
CA GLN A 114 -18.15 12.67 -10.37
C GLN A 114 -16.87 13.49 -10.56
N GLY A 115 -16.02 13.04 -11.50
CA GLY A 115 -15.02 13.93 -12.08
C GLY A 115 -13.68 13.31 -12.49
N GLN A 116 -13.60 12.04 -12.91
CA GLN A 116 -12.40 11.54 -13.59
C GLN A 116 -12.64 10.25 -14.41
N ALA A 117 -13.78 10.14 -15.08
CA ALA A 117 -14.06 9.05 -16.02
C ALA A 117 -13.39 9.27 -17.40
N GLY A 118 -12.17 9.79 -17.44
CA GLY A 118 -11.50 10.14 -18.71
C GLY A 118 -10.05 10.60 -18.62
N ALA A 119 -9.50 10.86 -17.44
CA ALA A 119 -8.05 10.97 -17.30
C ALA A 119 -7.52 9.55 -17.11
N GLY A 120 -6.83 9.02 -18.13
CA GLY A 120 -6.26 7.68 -18.06
C GLY A 120 -5.50 7.47 -16.74
N LEU A 121 -5.64 6.28 -16.17
CA LEU A 121 -4.90 5.80 -14.99
C LEU A 121 -3.39 6.07 -15.04
N GLU A 122 -2.87 6.33 -16.24
CA GLU A 122 -1.53 6.78 -16.58
C GLU A 122 -0.99 7.91 -15.69
N ALA A 123 -1.77 8.97 -15.45
CA ALA A 123 -1.26 10.18 -14.79
C ALA A 123 -1.57 10.24 -13.29
N THR A 124 -2.46 9.38 -12.80
CA THR A 124 -2.99 9.49 -11.44
C THR A 124 -2.13 8.69 -10.48
N LYS A 125 -1.65 9.34 -9.41
CA LYS A 125 -0.95 8.65 -8.33
C LYS A 125 -1.90 7.71 -7.61
N LEU A 126 -1.41 6.50 -7.35
CA LEU A 126 -2.10 5.43 -6.66
C LEU A 126 -1.39 5.15 -5.34
N GLY A 127 -2.17 4.86 -4.31
CA GLY A 127 -1.65 4.45 -3.01
C GLY A 127 -2.68 3.66 -2.23
N LEU A 128 -2.26 3.02 -1.15
CA LEU A 128 -3.20 2.41 -0.21
C LEU A 128 -3.84 3.48 0.69
N THR A 129 -5.06 3.23 1.11
CA THR A 129 -5.63 3.95 2.26
C THR A 129 -5.04 3.37 3.55
N PRO A 130 -5.13 4.08 4.70
CA PRO A 130 -4.71 3.50 5.98
C PRO A 130 -5.36 2.15 6.29
N MET A 131 -6.63 1.98 5.89
CA MET A 131 -7.35 0.70 5.98
C MET A 131 -6.73 -0.36 5.06
N GLY A 132 -6.41 0.00 3.81
CA GLY A 132 -5.72 -0.89 2.86
C GLY A 132 -4.37 -1.37 3.39
N SER A 133 -3.56 -0.47 3.93
CA SER A 133 -2.25 -0.78 4.51
C SER A 133 -2.39 -1.66 5.75
N ALA A 134 -3.30 -1.34 6.67
CA ALA A 134 -3.58 -2.15 7.85
C ALA A 134 -4.04 -3.56 7.46
N ARG A 135 -4.92 -3.68 6.45
CA ARG A 135 -5.38 -4.96 5.94
C ARG A 135 -4.26 -5.79 5.35
N MET A 136 -3.33 -5.18 4.61
CA MET A 136 -2.16 -5.89 4.08
C MET A 136 -1.21 -6.34 5.19
N ARG A 137 -1.00 -5.51 6.21
CA ARG A 137 -0.16 -5.87 7.36
C ARG A 137 -0.77 -7.04 8.14
N SER A 138 -2.08 -7.01 8.39
CA SER A 138 -2.81 -8.12 9.00
C SER A 138 -2.66 -9.39 8.17
N TYR A 139 -2.96 -9.32 6.88
CA TYR A 139 -2.87 -10.46 5.97
C TYR A 139 -1.47 -11.10 5.97
N LEU A 140 -0.40 -10.29 5.91
CA LEU A 140 0.98 -10.80 5.94
C LEU A 140 1.39 -11.33 7.32
N GLY A 141 0.75 -10.85 8.39
CA GLY A 141 0.92 -11.35 9.76
C GLY A 141 0.25 -12.71 9.98
N ASP A 142 -0.95 -12.89 9.43
CA ASP A 142 -1.79 -14.09 9.63
C ASP A 142 -1.18 -15.37 9.01
N TYR A 143 -0.26 -15.21 8.05
CA TYR A 143 0.40 -16.33 7.38
C TYR A 143 1.92 -16.31 7.63
N PRO A 144 2.39 -16.79 8.79
CA PRO A 144 3.80 -16.72 9.18
C PRO A 144 4.73 -17.59 8.32
N ALA A 145 4.18 -18.60 7.63
CA ALA A 145 4.93 -19.57 6.83
C ALA A 145 5.20 -19.12 5.37
N ILE A 146 4.56 -18.03 4.93
CA ILE A 146 4.92 -17.33 3.68
C ILE A 146 6.25 -16.62 3.91
#